data_AF-A0A2V9MM54-F1
#
_entry.id   AF-A0A2V9MM54-F1
#
_cell.length_a   1.000
_cell.length_b   1.000
_cell.length_c   1.000
_cell.angle_alpha   90.00
_cell.angle_beta   90.00
_cell.angle_gamma   90.00
#
_symmetry.space_group_name_H-M   'P 1'
#
loop_
_entity.id
_entity.type
_entity.pdbx_description
1 polymer ?
#
loop_
_entity_poly.entity_id
_entity_poly.type
_entity_poly.pdbx_seq_one_letter_code
_entity_poly.pdbx_strand_id
1 'polypeptide(L)'
;MPGIFGGLMTERSFQGYEIHLGETIYQDRAHPFSEITRLGESASLRDGVISSDGFVFGTYVHGLFDNDRFRHAFLRVAREGCGLAAPGQTAFVTTERERRIDRLAGHVRSSLDMELIKSWLRTSIPVAPP
;
A
#
# COMPACT_ATOMS: atom_id res chain seq x y z
N MET A 1 -5.60 -22.76 -6.27
CA MET A 1 -6.26 -22.15 -5.10
C MET A 1 -7.68 -21.78 -5.52
N PRO A 2 -8.72 -22.53 -5.08
CA PRO A 2 -10.10 -22.05 -5.15
C PRO A 2 -10.28 -20.87 -4.18
N GLY A 3 -11.19 -19.94 -4.45
CA GLY A 3 -11.44 -18.75 -3.61
C GLY A 3 -11.12 -17.42 -4.31
N ILE A 4 -11.26 -16.29 -3.58
CA ILE A 4 -11.20 -14.95 -4.20
C ILE A 4 -9.85 -14.66 -4.89
N PHE A 5 -8.79 -15.34 -4.46
CA PHE A 5 -7.44 -15.20 -5.03
C PHE A 5 -7.17 -16.09 -6.24
N GLY A 6 -8.02 -17.07 -6.54
CA GLY A 6 -7.93 -17.82 -7.80
C GLY A 6 -8.11 -16.92 -9.03
N GLY A 7 -8.96 -15.90 -8.92
CA GLY A 7 -9.17 -14.87 -9.95
C GLY A 7 -8.21 -13.68 -9.87
N LEU A 8 -7.67 -13.39 -8.69
CA LEU A 8 -6.78 -12.23 -8.44
C LEU A 8 -5.35 -12.42 -9.00
N MET A 9 -4.98 -13.65 -9.37
CA MET A 9 -3.63 -14.06 -9.81
C MET A 9 -3.16 -13.51 -11.17
N THR A 10 -3.99 -12.71 -11.85
CA THR A 10 -3.62 -12.08 -13.14
C THR A 10 -2.85 -10.77 -12.98
N GLU A 11 -2.91 -10.08 -11.84
CA GLU A 11 -2.07 -8.91 -11.55
C GLU A 11 -1.31 -9.11 -10.24
N ARG A 12 -0.02 -9.46 -10.37
CA ARG A 12 0.80 -10.01 -9.27
C ARG A 12 1.73 -9.01 -8.59
N SER A 13 1.65 -7.73 -8.93
CA SER A 13 2.55 -6.73 -8.34
C SER A 13 1.77 -5.60 -7.70
N PHE A 14 2.09 -5.37 -6.43
CA PHE A 14 1.68 -4.19 -5.67
C PHE A 14 2.91 -3.54 -5.07
N GLN A 15 2.75 -2.30 -4.61
CA GLN A 15 3.76 -1.56 -3.89
C GLN A 15 3.10 -0.89 -2.69
N GLY A 16 3.89 -0.65 -1.66
CA GLY A 16 3.43 -0.10 -0.40
C GLY A 16 4.59 0.10 0.54
N TYR A 17 4.29 0.22 1.82
CA TYR A 17 5.31 0.36 2.86
C TYR A 17 4.96 -0.48 4.09
N GLU A 18 5.98 -0.88 4.84
CA GLU A 18 5.84 -1.59 6.11
C GLU A 18 6.07 -0.59 7.26
N ILE A 19 5.09 -0.42 8.14
CA ILE A 19 5.25 0.26 9.43
C ILE A 19 4.56 -0.61 10.47
N HIS A 20 5.34 -1.46 11.13
CA HIS A 20 4.87 -2.35 12.18
C HIS A 20 6.03 -2.71 13.11
N LEU A 21 5.69 -2.96 14.37
CA LEU A 21 6.64 -3.46 15.37
C LEU A 21 6.50 -4.98 15.59
N GLY A 22 5.31 -5.52 15.34
CA GLY A 22 5.03 -6.94 15.53
C GLY A 22 5.59 -7.80 14.40
N GLU A 23 5.93 -9.03 14.74
CA GLU A 23 6.36 -10.07 13.81
C GLU A 23 5.31 -11.18 13.73
N THR A 24 5.10 -11.73 12.53
CA THR A 24 4.23 -12.87 12.31
C THR A 24 5.02 -14.17 12.41
N ILE A 25 4.56 -15.06 13.28
CA ILE A 25 5.07 -16.44 13.37
C ILE A 25 4.06 -17.35 12.68
N TYR A 26 4.50 -18.03 11.63
CA TYR A 26 3.67 -18.96 10.87
C TYR A 26 3.47 -20.26 11.65
N GLN A 27 2.21 -20.62 11.89
CA GLN A 27 1.84 -21.94 12.41
C GLN A 27 1.81 -22.97 11.28
N ASP A 28 1.75 -24.26 11.64
CA ASP A 28 1.66 -25.34 10.66
C ASP A 28 0.49 -25.14 9.69
N ARG A 29 0.75 -25.30 8.39
CA ARG A 29 -0.19 -25.12 7.27
C ARG A 29 -0.66 -23.69 7.00
N ALA A 30 -0.08 -22.69 7.67
CA ALA A 30 -0.27 -21.30 7.27
C ALA A 30 0.43 -21.03 5.93
N HIS A 31 -0.27 -20.34 5.02
CA HIS A 31 0.30 -19.89 3.76
C HIS A 31 0.51 -18.38 3.81
N PRO A 32 1.68 -17.87 3.41
CA PRO A 32 1.88 -16.43 3.31
C PRO A 32 0.90 -15.86 2.29
N PHE A 33 0.43 -14.64 2.56
CA PHE A 33 -0.42 -13.93 1.62
C PHE A 33 0.35 -13.55 0.36
N SER A 34 1.60 -13.11 0.55
CA SER A 34 2.44 -12.62 -0.53
C SER A 34 3.93 -12.84 -0.27
N GLU A 35 4.71 -12.66 -1.32
CA GLU A 35 6.16 -12.50 -1.27
C GLU A 35 6.50 -11.07 -1.66
N ILE A 36 7.27 -10.38 -0.82
CA ILE A 36 7.63 -8.97 -1.00
C ILE A 36 9.15 -8.82 -1.06
N THR A 37 9.62 -7.79 -1.75
CA THR A 37 11.02 -7.40 -1.78
C THR A 37 11.13 -5.97 -1.30
N ARG A 38 11.94 -5.75 -0.25
CA ARG A 38 12.19 -4.40 0.27
C ARG A 38 13.07 -3.62 -0.69
N LEU A 39 12.86 -2.31 -0.76
CA LEU A 39 13.65 -1.45 -1.63
C LEU A 39 15.13 -1.50 -1.24
N GLY A 40 15.98 -1.87 -2.20
CA GLY A 40 17.42 -2.01 -1.97
C GLY A 40 17.87 -3.40 -1.51
N GLU A 41 16.94 -4.34 -1.33
CA GLU A 41 17.23 -5.74 -1.01
C GLU A 41 16.96 -6.63 -2.23
N SER A 42 17.73 -7.71 -2.37
CA SER A 42 17.51 -8.72 -3.43
C SER A 42 16.73 -9.93 -2.95
N ALA A 43 16.56 -10.08 -1.64
CA ALA A 43 15.87 -11.21 -1.04
C ALA A 43 14.35 -10.97 -1.00
N SER A 44 13.60 -12.02 -1.32
CA SER A 44 12.16 -12.07 -1.11
C SER A 44 11.85 -12.46 0.34
N LEU A 45 10.85 -11.82 0.93
CA LEU A 45 10.36 -12.04 2.28
C LEU A 45 8.89 -12.46 2.22
N ARG A 46 8.50 -13.38 3.10
CA ARG A 46 7.09 -13.77 3.24
C ARG A 46 6.34 -12.68 4.01
N ASP A 47 5.24 -12.21 3.44
CA ASP A 47 4.36 -11.24 4.08
C ASP A 47 2.94 -11.79 4.25
N GLY A 48 2.37 -11.48 5.41
CA GLY A 48 0.98 -11.72 5.70
C GLY A 48 0.60 -13.20 5.78
N VAL A 49 -0.70 -13.48 5.87
CA VAL A 49 -1.26 -14.84 5.90
C VAL A 49 -2.55 -14.85 5.11
N ILE A 50 -2.82 -15.94 4.40
CA ILE A 50 -4.09 -16.19 3.72
C ILE A 50 -4.71 -17.51 4.18
N SER A 51 -6.03 -17.52 4.37
CA SER A 51 -6.80 -18.73 4.68
C SER A 51 -6.82 -19.70 3.49
N SER A 52 -7.02 -20.98 3.77
CA SER A 52 -7.05 -22.03 2.74
C SER A 52 -8.18 -21.87 1.72
N ASP A 53 -9.28 -21.23 2.11
CA ASP A 53 -10.41 -20.87 1.25
C ASP A 53 -10.23 -19.50 0.55
N GLY A 54 -9.15 -18.79 0.87
CA GLY A 54 -8.78 -17.50 0.30
C GLY A 54 -9.65 -16.32 0.75
N PHE A 55 -10.68 -16.49 1.57
CA PHE A 55 -11.59 -15.39 1.93
C PHE A 55 -11.05 -14.46 3.02
N VAL A 56 -10.06 -14.92 3.79
CA VAL A 56 -9.43 -14.13 4.84
C VAL A 56 -7.95 -14.00 4.52
N PHE A 57 -7.46 -12.76 4.48
CA PHE A 57 -6.04 -12.50 4.37
C PHE A 57 -5.65 -11.28 5.19
N GLY A 58 -4.39 -11.25 5.60
CA GLY A 58 -3.74 -10.10 6.21
C GLY A 58 -2.38 -9.88 5.58
N THR A 59 -1.88 -8.65 5.62
CA THR A 59 -0.59 -8.20 5.08
C THR A 59 -0.07 -7.06 5.95
N TYR A 60 1.24 -6.93 6.10
CA TYR A 60 1.86 -5.74 6.70
C TYR A 60 2.03 -4.60 5.71
N VAL A 61 1.80 -4.84 4.42
CA VAL A 61 1.96 -3.84 3.38
C VAL A 61 0.80 -2.86 3.42
N HIS A 62 1.09 -1.68 3.97
CA HIS A 62 0.20 -0.53 3.90
C HIS A 62 0.15 -0.01 2.46
N GLY A 63 -1.00 0.55 2.09
CA GLY A 63 -1.22 1.09 0.73
C GLY A 63 -1.60 0.03 -0.32
N LEU A 64 -1.82 -1.22 0.08
CA LEU A 64 -2.23 -2.29 -0.86
C LEU A 64 -3.47 -1.91 -1.71
N PHE A 65 -4.45 -1.23 -1.12
CA PHE A 65 -5.65 -0.75 -1.83
C PHE A 65 -5.48 0.59 -2.55
N ASP A 66 -4.36 1.30 -2.33
CA ASP A 66 -4.00 2.47 -3.15
C ASP A 66 -3.51 2.04 -4.54
N ASN A 67 -3.15 0.77 -4.69
CA ASN A 67 -2.96 0.19 -6.01
C ASN A 67 -4.33 -0.03 -6.68
N ASP A 68 -4.65 0.85 -7.64
CA ASP A 68 -5.92 0.83 -8.37
C ASP A 68 -6.25 -0.55 -8.96
N ARG A 69 -5.23 -1.23 -9.49
CA ARG A 69 -5.39 -2.56 -10.13
C ARG A 69 -5.76 -3.62 -9.10
N PHE A 70 -5.01 -3.71 -8.00
CA PHE A 70 -5.31 -4.61 -6.89
C PHE A 70 -6.72 -4.36 -6.36
N ARG A 71 -7.06 -3.09 -6.08
CA ARG A 71 -8.37 -2.69 -5.56
C ARG A 71 -9.51 -3.10 -6.50
N HIS A 72 -9.38 -2.91 -7.81
CA HIS A 72 -10.41 -3.31 -8.78
C HIS A 72 -10.51 -4.83 -8.93
N ALA A 73 -9.39 -5.55 -8.90
CA ALA A 73 -9.39 -7.00 -8.90
C ALA A 73 -10.08 -7.56 -7.65
N PHE A 74 -9.73 -7.04 -6.47
CA PHE A 74 -10.36 -7.41 -5.21
C PHE A 74 -11.87 -7.17 -5.23
N LEU A 75 -12.30 -5.97 -5.62
CA LEU A 75 -13.72 -5.63 -5.68
C LEU A 75 -14.49 -6.48 -6.69
N ARG A 76 -13.89 -6.83 -7.84
CA ARG A 76 -14.52 -7.70 -8.83
C ARG A 76 -14.84 -9.06 -8.20
N VAL A 77 -13.85 -9.68 -7.55
CA VAL A 77 -14.05 -11.02 -6.99
C VAL A 77 -14.99 -10.99 -5.77
N ALA A 78 -14.90 -9.95 -4.94
CA ALA A 78 -15.86 -9.76 -3.84
C ALA A 78 -17.31 -9.62 -4.36
N ARG A 79 -17.51 -8.91 -5.48
CA ARG A 79 -18.83 -8.78 -6.12
C ARG A 79 -19.34 -10.12 -6.65
N GLU A 80 -18.48 -10.89 -7.32
CA GLU A 80 -18.82 -12.24 -7.79
C GLU A 80 -19.26 -13.15 -6.62
N GLY A 81 -18.52 -13.11 -5.51
CA GLY A 81 -18.89 -13.85 -4.29
C GLY A 81 -20.24 -13.45 -3.68
N CYS A 82 -20.68 -12.21 -3.92
CA CYS A 82 -21.99 -11.69 -3.50
C CYS A 82 -23.08 -11.83 -4.59
N GLY A 83 -22.80 -12.45 -5.74
CA GLY A 83 -23.74 -12.55 -6.86
C GLY A 83 -24.03 -11.20 -7.55
N LEU A 84 -23.15 -10.21 -7.39
CA LEU A 84 -23.28 -8.89 -8.02
C LEU A 84 -22.58 -8.89 -9.39
N ALA A 85 -23.17 -8.16 -10.35
CA ALA A 85 -22.56 -7.97 -11.67
C ALA A 85 -21.17 -7.33 -11.58
N ALA A 86 -20.31 -7.60 -12.56
CA ALA A 86 -19.00 -6.94 -12.68
C ALA A 86 -19.12 -5.40 -12.64
N PRO A 87 -18.11 -4.68 -12.12
CA PRO A 87 -18.13 -3.23 -12.11
C PRO A 87 -18.18 -2.68 -13.55
N GLY A 88 -19.07 -1.73 -13.80
CA GLY A 88 -19.25 -1.13 -15.13
C GLY A 88 -18.12 -0.19 -15.55
N GLN A 89 -17.36 0.35 -14.59
CA GLN A 89 -16.23 1.25 -14.84
C GLN A 89 -15.14 1.03 -13.79
N THR A 90 -13.89 1.23 -14.20
CA THR A 90 -12.73 1.33 -13.29
C THR A 90 -12.22 2.76 -13.28
N ALA A 91 -11.76 3.22 -12.11
CA ALA A 91 -11.17 4.54 -11.92
C ALA A 91 -9.73 4.39 -11.45
N PHE A 92 -8.79 5.05 -12.13
CA PHE A 92 -7.39 5.13 -11.75
C PHE A 92 -7.15 6.44 -10.99
N VAL A 93 -7.33 6.38 -9.67
CA VAL A 93 -7.40 7.59 -8.82
C VAL A 93 -6.02 7.97 -8.30
N THR A 94 -5.06 7.04 -8.27
CA THR A 94 -3.75 7.26 -7.66
C THR A 94 -2.96 8.34 -8.38
N THR A 95 -2.92 8.32 -9.72
CA THR A 95 -2.27 9.37 -10.52
C THR A 95 -2.97 10.72 -10.37
N GLU A 96 -4.30 10.75 -10.26
CA GLU A 96 -5.05 11.99 -10.05
C GLU A 96 -4.80 12.57 -8.66
N ARG A 97 -4.68 11.71 -7.65
CA ARG A 97 -4.31 12.10 -6.28
C ARG A 97 -2.92 12.73 -6.26
N GLU A 98 -1.93 12.13 -6.92
CA GLU A 98 -0.58 12.68 -7.05
C GLU A 98 -0.61 14.06 -7.72
N ARG A 99 -1.32 14.20 -8.85
CA ARG A 99 -1.47 15.51 -9.52
C ARG A 99 -2.06 16.58 -8.60
N ARG A 100 -3.05 16.24 -7.77
CA ARG A 100 -3.65 17.17 -6.82
C ARG A 100 -2.67 17.56 -5.72
N ILE A 101 -1.88 16.61 -5.21
CA ILE A 101 -0.85 16.87 -4.21
C ILE A 101 0.24 17.77 -4.80
N ASP A 102 0.70 17.51 -6.03
CA ASP A 102 1.69 18.33 -6.71
C ASP A 102 1.18 19.75 -6.95
N ARG A 103 -0.08 19.88 -7.35
CA ARG A 103 -0.73 21.19 -7.50
C ARG A 103 -0.77 21.95 -6.17
N LEU A 104 -1.19 21.29 -5.09
CA LEU A 104 -1.18 21.89 -3.75
C LEU A 104 0.23 22.29 -3.34
N ALA A 105 1.22 21.42 -3.54
CA ALA A 105 2.62 21.72 -3.25
C ALA A 105 3.13 22.90 -4.08
N GLY A 106 2.72 23.01 -5.34
CA GLY A 106 2.99 24.18 -6.18
C GLY A 106 2.44 25.47 -5.58
N HIS A 107 1.17 25.47 -5.15
CA HIS A 107 0.56 26.61 -4.48
C HIS A 107 1.25 26.99 -3.17
N VAL A 108 1.66 26.00 -2.37
CA VAL A 108 2.42 26.25 -1.13
C VAL A 108 3.77 26.89 -1.45
N ARG A 109 4.52 26.35 -2.43
CA ARG A 109 5.83 26.89 -2.83
C ARG A 109 5.75 28.31 -3.39
N SER A 110 4.67 28.67 -4.09
CA SER A 110 4.49 30.03 -4.62
C SER A 110 4.02 31.04 -3.57
N SER A 111 3.49 30.57 -2.45
CA SER A 111 2.88 31.42 -1.43
C SER A 111 3.76 31.61 -0.19
N LEU A 112 4.84 30.84 -0.06
CA LEU A 112 5.75 30.86 1.09
C LEU A 112 7.20 31.03 0.64
N ASP A 113 8.01 31.68 1.47
CA ASP A 113 9.46 31.72 1.30
C ASP A 113 10.07 30.37 1.73
N MET A 114 10.17 29.46 0.77
CA MET A 114 10.68 28.12 1.00
C MET A 114 12.17 28.11 1.39
N GLU A 115 12.96 29.11 0.97
CA GLU A 115 14.38 29.19 1.33
C GLU A 115 14.54 29.64 2.79
N LEU A 116 13.73 30.59 3.25
CA LEU A 116 13.65 30.96 4.66
C LEU A 116 13.25 29.77 5.53
N ILE A 117 12.20 29.03 5.17
CA ILE A 117 11.76 27.84 5.93
C ILE A 117 12.87 26.79 6.01
N LYS A 118 13.55 26.51 4.88
CA LYS A 118 14.68 25.56 4.86
C LYS A 118 15.85 26.04 5.71
N SER A 119 16.07 27.35 5.84
CA SER A 119 17.14 27.89 6.69
C SER A 119 16.95 27.52 8.16
N TRP A 120 15.71 27.43 8.65
CA TRP A 120 15.42 27.04 10.03
C TRP A 120 15.83 25.61 10.36
N LEU A 121 15.73 24.68 9.39
CA LEU A 121 16.13 23.28 9.58
C LEU A 121 17.64 23.10 9.86
N ARG A 122 18.46 24.11 9.52
CA ARG A 122 19.92 24.10 9.72
C ARG A 122 20.36 24.76 11.02
N THR A 123 19.42 25.35 11.77
CA THR A 123 19.74 26.04 13.01
C THR A 123 19.53 25.06 14.16
N SER A 124 20.61 24.65 14.84
CA SER A 124 20.50 23.92 16.10
C SER A 124 19.67 24.76 17.07
N ILE A 125 18.57 24.19 17.58
CA ILE A 125 17.84 24.78 18.71
C ILE A 125 18.87 24.94 19.85
N PRO A 126 19.11 26.15 20.37
CA PRO A 126 19.98 26.31 21.53
C PRO A 126 19.35 25.56 22.70
N VAL A 127 19.98 24.46 23.12
CA VAL A 127 19.64 23.75 24.34
C VAL A 127 20.09 24.63 25.50
N ALA A 128 19.15 25.11 26.32
CA ALA A 128 19.48 25.82 27.55
C ALA A 128 20.31 24.90 28.47
N PRO A 129 21.40 25.39 29.10
CA PRO A 129 22.17 24.58 30.04
C PRO A 129 21.30 24.16 31.25
N PRO A 130 21.65 23.04 31.92
CA PRO A 130 20.90 22.50 33.05
C PRO A 130 20.83 23.44 34.24
#